data_AF-A0A814CS83-F1
#
_entry.id   AF-A0A814CS83-F1
#
_cell.length_a   1.000
_cell.length_b   1.000
_cell.length_c   1.000
_cell.angle_alpha   90.00
_cell.angle_beta   90.00
_cell.angle_gamma   90.00
#
_symmetry.space_group_name_H-M   'P 1'
#
loop_
_entity.id
_entity.type
_entity.pdbx_description
1 polymer ?
#
loop_
_entity_poly.entity_id
_entity_poly.type
_entity_poly.pdbx_seq_one_letter_code
_entity_poly.pdbx_strand_id
1 'polypeptide(L)'
;MLKNQFFLFWQCIFGPKLYQTYPHIPPLPTRQPIHLYIRNTAETLSDNVFLVLKILLSTLRIICPLCILYFYYKGSLTYENGISFLQISSCIVIIPMYFMLLRGISRFINPTYKIFINEYFQVKYNPTQKARQKLLAKYDFSLSHWKPDYIIQSSTIRKLPMISISEDNLIKKTEVTLIERLFHYPSLLLGYICINVFGRRLMFPGSLQIIRHMTNRALLDGRTNLIVSYRAKRYLLRTADGNHIDTIFVNQCSTDNGQILIITCEGNAGFYEVGCMMTPIDAGYSVLGWNRPGFGESSGYPDTLSEINSIDAVMRYAIEELHFSVNNIVIFAWSIGGYSACWTAVHYQDIRGLILDAIFDDVLPLAQRQMPSFASKFVEKTIRYYLDLNNIQLLKLYNGPFYLIRRTYDEIMNFIPGKLATNRANEILFSILPYRYPFIYNNDETVTLLKQYICSKKIQKKTLFDKYCSDIDILQTLIDQYRLENPIGSYPCKFGKNFSFDERQRFAIYFVDQYLIDFDAQHCTSLPQCYFCLPHRCV
;
A
#
# COMPACT_ATOMS: atom_id res chain seq x y z
N MET A 1 28.63 -30.74 -26.58
CA MET A 1 27.26 -30.37 -27.00
C MET A 1 26.18 -30.86 -26.03
N LEU A 2 26.12 -32.17 -25.71
CA LEU A 2 25.15 -32.76 -24.77
C LEU A 2 25.15 -32.13 -23.36
N LYS A 3 26.33 -31.86 -22.78
CA LYS A 3 26.44 -31.21 -21.46
C LYS A 3 25.79 -29.82 -21.41
N ASN A 4 25.90 -29.04 -22.49
CA ASN A 4 25.29 -27.70 -22.60
C ASN A 4 23.77 -27.80 -22.78
N GLN A 5 23.29 -28.80 -23.54
CA GLN A 5 21.85 -29.06 -23.73
C GLN A 5 21.18 -29.52 -22.42
N PHE A 6 21.85 -30.39 -21.66
CA PHE A 6 21.38 -30.83 -20.34
C PHE A 6 21.29 -29.66 -19.34
N PHE A 7 22.31 -28.81 -19.32
CA PHE A 7 22.33 -27.62 -18.47
C PHE A 7 21.21 -26.63 -18.83
N LEU A 8 20.98 -26.39 -20.12
CA LEU A 8 19.87 -25.55 -20.59
C LEU A 8 18.51 -26.15 -20.22
N PHE A 9 18.34 -27.46 -20.35
CA PHE A 9 17.11 -28.14 -19.94
C PHE A 9 16.84 -27.96 -18.44
N TRP A 10 17.87 -28.11 -17.60
CA TRP A 10 17.78 -27.84 -16.17
C TRP A 10 17.35 -26.39 -15.88
N GLN A 11 17.92 -25.43 -16.61
CA GLN A 11 17.53 -24.02 -16.54
C GLN A 11 16.08 -23.77 -16.96
N CYS A 12 15.53 -24.53 -17.92
CA CYS A 12 14.12 -24.43 -18.30
C CYS A 12 13.14 -24.94 -17.23
N ILE A 13 13.53 -25.96 -16.46
CA ILE A 13 12.70 -26.53 -15.38
C ILE A 13 12.54 -25.52 -14.22
N PHE A 14 13.67 -24.97 -13.76
CA PHE A 14 13.75 -24.09 -12.59
C PHE A 14 13.78 -22.59 -12.94
N GLY A 15 13.71 -22.28 -14.24
CA GLY A 15 13.70 -20.91 -14.74
C GLY A 15 12.44 -20.14 -14.35
N PRO A 16 12.54 -18.80 -14.25
CA PRO A 16 11.38 -17.95 -13.97
C PRO A 16 10.31 -18.10 -15.06
N LYS A 17 9.07 -17.83 -14.68
CA LYS A 17 7.96 -17.75 -15.65
C LYS A 17 8.11 -16.48 -16.48
N LEU A 18 8.12 -16.61 -17.81
CA LEU A 18 8.07 -15.49 -18.74
C LEU A 18 6.60 -15.11 -18.97
N TYR A 19 6.28 -13.82 -18.90
CA TYR A 19 4.93 -13.29 -19.12
C TYR A 19 4.80 -12.68 -20.52
N GLN A 20 5.75 -11.85 -20.92
CA GLN A 20 5.73 -11.16 -22.22
C GLN A 20 7.11 -10.61 -22.56
N THR A 21 7.30 -10.28 -23.83
CA THR A 21 8.49 -9.57 -24.32
C THR A 21 8.09 -8.19 -24.82
N TYR A 22 8.85 -7.18 -24.43
CA TYR A 22 8.65 -5.82 -24.90
C TYR A 22 9.34 -5.62 -26.25
N PRO A 23 8.74 -4.82 -27.16
CA PRO A 23 9.42 -4.42 -28.37
C PRO A 23 10.71 -3.67 -28.04
N HIS A 24 11.69 -3.70 -28.96
CA HIS A 24 12.89 -2.88 -28.81
C HIS A 24 12.47 -1.41 -28.72
N ILE A 25 12.70 -0.78 -27.55
CA ILE A 25 12.33 0.62 -27.29
C ILE A 25 12.98 1.50 -28.37
N PRO A 26 12.23 2.01 -29.35
CA PRO A 26 12.77 2.90 -30.36
C PRO A 26 12.98 4.30 -29.74
N PRO A 27 13.80 5.15 -30.35
CA PRO A 27 13.97 6.55 -29.93
C PRO A 27 12.65 7.35 -29.97
N LEU A 28 11.65 6.90 -30.74
CA LEU A 28 10.32 7.48 -30.87
C LEU A 28 9.24 6.47 -30.45
N PRO A 29 8.08 6.93 -29.93
CA PRO A 29 6.95 6.08 -29.58
C PRO A 29 6.27 5.54 -30.85
N THR A 30 6.85 4.51 -31.47
CA THR A 30 6.17 3.73 -32.50
C THR A 30 5.44 2.56 -31.85
N ARG A 31 4.17 2.36 -32.20
CA ARG A 31 3.34 1.20 -31.81
C ARG A 31 3.88 -0.09 -32.46
N GLN A 32 5.02 -0.59 -32.01
CA GLN A 32 5.41 -1.96 -32.33
C GLN A 32 4.52 -2.92 -31.53
N PRO A 33 4.08 -4.05 -32.12
CA PRO A 33 3.19 -4.98 -31.44
C PRO A 33 3.90 -5.64 -30.25
N ILE A 34 3.26 -5.57 -29.09
CA ILE A 34 3.69 -6.30 -27.89
C ILE A 34 3.47 -7.79 -28.13
N HIS A 35 4.48 -8.60 -27.84
CA HIS A 35 4.38 -10.05 -27.98
C HIS A 35 4.16 -10.68 -26.60
N LEU A 36 2.89 -10.97 -26.29
CA LEU A 36 2.53 -11.83 -25.16
C LEU A 36 3.22 -13.19 -25.34
N TYR A 37 3.79 -13.73 -24.26
CA TYR A 37 4.42 -15.04 -24.34
C TYR A 37 3.35 -16.13 -24.51
N ILE A 38 3.34 -16.76 -25.69
CA ILE A 38 2.42 -17.84 -26.01
C ILE A 38 2.98 -19.13 -25.38
N ARG A 39 2.28 -19.60 -24.36
CA ARG A 39 2.56 -20.86 -23.67
C ARG A 39 2.01 -22.02 -24.48
N ASN A 40 2.73 -23.14 -24.51
CA ASN A 40 2.19 -24.37 -25.06
C ASN A 40 1.13 -24.97 -24.11
N THR A 41 0.35 -25.91 -24.61
CA THR A 41 -0.70 -26.62 -23.84
C THR A 41 -0.12 -27.28 -22.57
N ALA A 42 1.04 -27.93 -22.69
CA ALA A 42 1.73 -28.59 -21.58
C ALA A 42 2.18 -27.62 -20.46
N GLU A 43 2.73 -26.44 -20.82
CA GLU A 43 3.08 -25.40 -19.84
C GLU A 43 1.83 -24.81 -19.18
N THR A 44 0.77 -24.59 -19.96
CA THR A 44 -0.51 -24.07 -19.45
C THR A 44 -1.16 -25.03 -18.45
N LEU A 45 -1.19 -26.32 -18.78
CA LEU A 45 -1.69 -27.37 -17.89
C LEU A 45 -0.88 -27.42 -16.60
N SER A 46 0.45 -27.42 -16.71
CA SER A 46 1.35 -27.45 -15.55
C SER A 46 1.15 -26.22 -14.64
N ASP A 47 1.04 -25.02 -15.22
CA ASP A 47 0.75 -23.79 -14.48
C ASP A 47 -0.58 -23.86 -13.73
N ASN A 48 -1.63 -24.40 -14.35
CA ASN A 48 -2.95 -24.57 -13.73
C ASN A 48 -2.89 -25.56 -12.55
N VAL A 49 -2.17 -26.67 -12.69
CA VAL A 49 -1.96 -27.63 -11.59
C VAL A 49 -1.21 -26.97 -10.43
N PHE A 50 -0.16 -26.19 -10.70
CA PHE A 50 0.56 -25.47 -9.65
C PHE A 50 -0.30 -24.39 -8.97
N LEU A 51 -1.20 -23.74 -9.70
CA LEU A 51 -2.15 -22.79 -9.14
C LEU A 51 -3.11 -23.50 -8.16
N VAL A 52 -3.73 -24.60 -8.59
CA VAL A 52 -4.61 -25.41 -7.74
C VAL A 52 -3.87 -25.90 -6.50
N LEU A 53 -2.66 -26.43 -6.65
CA LEU A 53 -1.84 -26.88 -5.52
C LEU A 53 -1.52 -25.73 -4.55
N LYS A 54 -1.17 -24.54 -5.05
CA LYS A 54 -0.91 -23.37 -4.20
C LYS A 54 -2.15 -22.93 -3.42
N ILE A 55 -3.32 -22.95 -4.06
CA ILE A 55 -4.59 -22.64 -3.41
C ILE A 55 -4.89 -23.69 -2.32
N LEU A 56 -4.77 -24.98 -2.65
CA LEU A 56 -5.00 -26.09 -1.71
C LEU A 56 -4.03 -26.05 -0.52
N LEU A 57 -2.74 -25.80 -0.73
CA LEU A 57 -1.77 -25.68 0.37
C LEU A 57 -2.06 -24.44 1.23
N SER A 58 -2.51 -23.35 0.62
CA SER A 58 -2.86 -22.13 1.35
C SER A 58 -4.12 -22.31 2.20
N THR A 59 -5.14 -23.02 1.68
CA THR A 59 -6.34 -23.36 2.45
C THR A 59 -6.05 -24.41 3.50
N LEU A 60 -5.23 -25.42 3.19
CA LEU A 60 -4.83 -26.44 4.15
C LEU A 60 -4.09 -25.83 5.34
N ARG A 61 -3.19 -24.87 5.14
CA ARG A 61 -2.53 -24.16 6.27
C ARG A 61 -3.51 -23.52 7.25
N ILE A 62 -4.68 -23.08 6.76
CA ILE A 62 -5.72 -22.46 7.57
C ILE A 62 -6.52 -23.52 8.34
N ILE A 63 -6.90 -24.61 7.67
CA ILE A 63 -7.79 -25.62 8.24
C ILE A 63 -7.01 -26.68 9.02
N CYS A 64 -5.71 -26.84 8.78
CA CYS A 64 -4.85 -27.89 9.36
C CYS A 64 -4.97 -28.01 10.88
N PRO A 65 -4.96 -26.93 11.69
CA PRO A 65 -5.16 -27.05 13.14
C PRO A 65 -6.51 -27.68 13.51
N LEU A 66 -7.58 -27.32 12.79
CA LEU A 66 -8.92 -27.88 12.98
C LEU A 66 -9.01 -29.32 12.47
N CYS A 67 -8.38 -29.63 11.32
CA CYS A 67 -8.29 -30.98 10.79
C CYS A 67 -7.55 -31.92 11.74
N ILE A 68 -6.42 -31.50 12.30
CA ILE A 68 -5.64 -32.32 13.25
C ILE A 68 -6.48 -32.61 14.50
N LEU A 69 -7.13 -31.60 15.07
CA LEU A 69 -8.02 -31.76 16.22
C LEU A 69 -9.18 -32.71 15.89
N TYR A 70 -9.77 -32.60 14.71
CA TYR A 70 -10.84 -33.48 14.25
C TYR A 70 -10.36 -34.93 14.08
N PHE A 71 -9.23 -35.15 13.42
CA PHE A 71 -8.66 -36.50 13.22
C PHE A 71 -8.20 -37.13 14.53
N TYR A 72 -7.72 -36.32 15.48
CA TYR A 72 -7.42 -36.75 16.85
C TYR A 72 -8.70 -37.16 17.59
N TYR A 73 -9.74 -36.31 17.57
CA TYR A 73 -11.03 -36.61 18.20
C TYR A 73 -11.69 -37.88 17.64
N LYS A 74 -11.60 -38.09 16.31
CA LYS A 74 -12.10 -39.28 15.61
C LYS A 74 -11.24 -40.53 15.82
N GLY A 75 -10.11 -40.44 16.54
CA GLY A 75 -9.19 -41.56 16.73
C GLY A 75 -8.59 -42.09 15.42
N SER A 76 -8.55 -41.26 14.36
CA SER A 76 -8.10 -41.69 13.02
C SER A 76 -6.57 -41.69 12.86
N LEU A 77 -5.83 -41.21 13.86
CA LEU A 77 -4.37 -41.21 13.92
C LEU A 77 -3.84 -42.59 14.39
N THR A 78 -4.17 -43.65 13.65
CA THR A 78 -3.72 -45.03 13.91
C THR A 78 -2.63 -45.46 12.91
N TYR A 79 -1.86 -46.50 13.26
CA TYR A 79 -0.82 -47.06 12.39
C TYR A 79 -1.39 -47.54 11.04
N GLU A 80 -2.57 -48.13 11.03
CA GLU A 80 -3.25 -48.62 9.81
C GLU A 80 -3.57 -47.48 8.83
N ASN A 81 -4.05 -46.34 9.34
CA ASN A 81 -4.30 -45.15 8.52
C ASN A 81 -2.99 -44.45 8.09
N GLY A 82 -1.87 -44.71 8.76
CA GLY A 82 -0.55 -44.17 8.44
C GLY A 82 -0.10 -44.50 7.01
N ILE A 83 -0.43 -45.69 6.49
CA ILE A 83 -0.11 -46.08 5.11
C ILE A 83 -0.87 -45.20 4.12
N SER A 84 -2.15 -44.95 4.35
CA SER A 84 -2.96 -44.05 3.51
C SER A 84 -2.43 -42.62 3.52
N PHE A 85 -1.98 -42.11 4.68
CA PHE A 85 -1.32 -40.80 4.76
C PHE A 85 0.00 -40.75 3.97
N LEU A 86 0.80 -41.82 4.00
CA LEU A 86 2.02 -41.95 3.20
C LEU A 86 1.74 -41.97 1.70
N GLN A 87 0.67 -42.64 1.26
CA GLN A 87 0.27 -42.66 -0.14
C GLN A 87 -0.17 -41.26 -0.62
N ILE A 88 -1.00 -40.57 0.18
CA ILE A 88 -1.43 -39.20 -0.13
C ILE A 88 -0.24 -38.24 -0.15
N SER A 89 0.66 -38.32 0.82
CA SER A 89 1.86 -37.47 0.85
C SER A 89 2.78 -37.74 -0.33
N SER A 90 2.91 -39.02 -0.75
CA SER A 90 3.66 -39.41 -1.95
C SER A 90 3.03 -38.80 -3.22
N CYS A 91 1.71 -38.83 -3.36
CA CYS A 91 1.01 -38.18 -4.47
C CYS A 91 1.24 -36.66 -4.51
N ILE A 92 1.24 -36.00 -3.34
CA ILE A 92 1.51 -34.56 -3.21
C ILE A 92 2.93 -34.20 -3.68
N VAL A 93 3.87 -35.14 -3.67
CA VAL A 93 5.26 -34.92 -4.13
C VAL A 93 5.46 -35.34 -5.58
N ILE A 94 4.96 -36.51 -5.98
CA ILE A 94 5.16 -37.09 -7.31
C ILE A 94 4.43 -36.29 -8.39
N ILE A 95 3.17 -35.88 -8.14
CA ILE A 95 2.38 -35.16 -9.12
C ILE A 95 3.05 -33.82 -9.49
N PRO A 96 3.47 -32.95 -8.53
CA PRO A 96 4.16 -31.72 -8.88
C PRO A 96 5.50 -31.96 -9.59
N MET A 97 6.27 -32.99 -9.21
CA MET A 97 7.53 -33.32 -9.89
C MET A 97 7.29 -33.67 -11.37
N TYR A 98 6.28 -34.48 -11.65
CA TYR A 98 5.89 -34.82 -13.03
C TYR A 98 5.55 -33.56 -13.85
N PHE A 99 4.68 -32.68 -13.31
CA PHE A 99 4.32 -31.44 -13.99
C PHE A 99 5.47 -30.44 -14.09
N MET A 100 6.45 -30.47 -13.17
CA MET A 100 7.67 -29.66 -13.28
C MET A 100 8.53 -30.09 -14.48
N LEU A 101 8.70 -31.41 -14.69
CA LEU A 101 9.42 -31.95 -15.84
C LEU A 101 8.67 -31.65 -17.14
N LEU A 102 7.36 -31.85 -17.16
CA LEU A 102 6.51 -31.55 -18.32
C LEU A 102 6.61 -30.06 -18.73
N ARG A 103 6.54 -29.16 -17.75
CA ARG A 103 6.77 -27.71 -17.97
C ARG A 103 8.17 -27.44 -18.50
N GLY A 104 9.19 -28.11 -17.95
CA GLY A 104 10.58 -27.99 -18.40
C GLY A 104 10.77 -28.38 -19.87
N ILE A 105 10.20 -29.52 -20.30
CA ILE A 105 10.21 -29.97 -21.70
C ILE A 105 9.52 -28.95 -22.60
N SER A 106 8.33 -28.49 -22.20
CA SER A 106 7.58 -27.48 -22.94
C SER A 106 8.39 -26.19 -23.18
N ARG A 107 9.03 -25.67 -22.12
CA ARG A 107 9.90 -24.48 -22.18
C ARG A 107 11.17 -24.73 -22.99
N PHE A 108 11.70 -25.95 -22.94
CA PHE A 108 12.84 -26.38 -23.74
C PHE A 108 12.47 -26.64 -25.21
N ILE A 109 11.21 -26.66 -25.61
CA ILE A 109 10.82 -26.70 -27.02
C ILE A 109 10.55 -25.28 -27.54
N ASN A 110 10.04 -24.40 -26.68
CA ASN A 110 9.67 -23.04 -27.04
C ASN A 110 10.89 -22.15 -27.38
N PRO A 111 11.02 -21.62 -28.62
CA PRO A 111 12.19 -20.84 -29.03
C PRO A 111 12.30 -19.50 -28.30
N THR A 112 11.18 -18.82 -28.06
CA THR A 112 11.14 -17.54 -27.35
C THR A 112 11.65 -17.70 -25.92
N TYR A 113 11.20 -18.76 -25.23
CA TYR A 113 11.65 -19.04 -23.87
C TYR A 113 13.14 -19.40 -23.83
N LYS A 114 13.66 -20.16 -24.80
CA LYS A 114 15.10 -20.48 -24.90
C LYS A 114 15.98 -19.23 -24.99
N ILE A 115 15.58 -18.26 -25.80
CA ILE A 115 16.33 -17.00 -25.95
C ILE A 115 16.32 -16.25 -24.61
N PHE A 116 15.13 -16.09 -24.02
CA PHE A 116 14.97 -15.44 -22.73
C PHE A 116 15.80 -16.10 -21.63
N ILE A 117 15.73 -17.42 -21.47
CA ILE A 117 16.38 -18.11 -20.34
C ILE A 117 17.91 -18.02 -20.45
N ASN A 118 18.45 -18.08 -21.67
CA ASN A 118 19.88 -17.87 -21.91
C ASN A 118 20.31 -16.45 -21.52
N GLU A 119 19.59 -15.41 -21.96
CA GLU A 119 19.87 -14.02 -21.58
C GLU A 119 19.73 -13.80 -20.07
N TYR A 120 18.69 -14.38 -19.45
CA TYR A 120 18.48 -14.32 -18.01
C TYR A 120 19.66 -14.90 -17.23
N PHE A 121 20.13 -16.10 -17.59
CA PHE A 121 21.24 -16.73 -16.89
C PHE A 121 22.58 -16.03 -17.17
N GLN A 122 22.79 -15.47 -18.36
CA GLN A 122 23.96 -14.62 -18.63
C GLN A 122 24.03 -13.43 -17.66
N VAL A 123 22.89 -12.72 -17.48
CA VAL A 123 22.80 -11.61 -16.53
C VAL A 123 22.93 -12.09 -15.08
N LYS A 124 22.39 -13.27 -14.76
CA LYS A 124 22.48 -13.86 -13.41
C LYS A 124 23.91 -14.22 -13.01
N TYR A 125 24.71 -14.73 -13.96
CA TYR A 125 26.12 -15.09 -13.71
C TYR A 125 27.03 -13.86 -13.72
N ASN A 126 26.78 -12.89 -14.60
CA ASN A 126 27.56 -11.64 -14.70
C ASN A 126 26.67 -10.42 -14.43
N PRO A 127 26.32 -10.15 -13.16
CA PRO A 127 25.37 -9.09 -12.81
C PRO A 127 26.03 -7.72 -12.94
N THR A 128 25.57 -6.92 -13.89
CA THR A 128 25.77 -5.46 -13.90
C THR A 128 24.43 -4.76 -13.85
N GLN A 129 24.34 -3.60 -13.19
CA GLN A 129 23.10 -2.84 -13.09
C GLN A 129 22.50 -2.54 -14.48
N LYS A 130 23.35 -2.15 -15.43
CA LYS A 130 22.95 -1.90 -16.82
C LYS A 130 22.39 -3.16 -17.51
N ALA A 131 23.01 -4.33 -17.33
CA ALA A 131 22.52 -5.57 -17.93
C ALA A 131 21.20 -6.04 -17.29
N ARG A 132 21.05 -5.88 -15.97
CA ARG A 132 19.80 -6.15 -15.25
C ARG A 132 18.65 -5.29 -15.77
N GLN A 133 18.88 -3.98 -15.86
CA GLN A 133 17.89 -3.03 -16.36
C GLN A 133 17.55 -3.27 -17.83
N LYS A 134 18.55 -3.63 -18.66
CA LYS A 134 18.30 -4.03 -20.05
C LYS A 134 17.42 -5.28 -20.16
N LEU A 135 17.61 -6.26 -19.27
CA LEU A 135 16.78 -7.48 -19.25
C LEU A 135 15.34 -7.16 -18.82
N LEU A 136 15.15 -6.38 -17.75
CA LEU A 136 13.83 -5.97 -17.26
C LEU A 136 13.08 -5.06 -18.23
N ALA A 137 13.80 -4.26 -19.02
CA ALA A 137 13.22 -3.45 -20.09
C ALA A 137 12.83 -4.28 -21.34
N LYS A 138 13.37 -5.49 -21.50
CA LYS A 138 13.11 -6.36 -22.65
C LYS A 138 12.09 -7.47 -22.32
N TYR A 139 12.06 -7.94 -21.09
CA TYR A 139 11.24 -9.07 -20.67
C TYR A 139 10.48 -8.77 -19.39
N ASP A 140 9.22 -9.18 -19.37
CA ASP A 140 8.45 -9.28 -18.14
C ASP A 140 8.39 -10.74 -17.68
N PHE A 141 8.84 -11.00 -16.47
CA PHE A 141 8.96 -12.34 -15.92
C PHE A 141 8.78 -12.32 -14.40
N SER A 142 8.56 -13.50 -13.82
CA SER A 142 8.39 -13.61 -12.37
C SER A 142 9.68 -13.31 -11.62
N LEU A 143 9.58 -12.43 -10.62
CA LEU A 143 10.73 -11.95 -9.85
C LEU A 143 11.12 -12.86 -8.68
N SER A 144 10.43 -13.99 -8.47
CA SER A 144 10.66 -14.88 -7.31
C SER A 144 12.09 -15.39 -7.15
N HIS A 145 12.87 -15.45 -8.24
CA HIS A 145 14.27 -15.88 -8.23
C HIS A 145 15.24 -14.77 -8.66
N TRP A 146 14.75 -13.54 -8.76
CA TRP A 146 15.54 -12.37 -9.11
C TRP A 146 16.30 -11.88 -7.88
N LYS A 147 17.55 -11.48 -8.05
CA LYS A 147 18.31 -10.88 -6.94
C LYS A 147 17.78 -9.47 -6.69
N PRO A 148 17.73 -8.97 -5.45
CA PRO A 148 17.37 -7.58 -5.20
C PRO A 148 18.30 -6.60 -5.93
N ASP A 149 17.76 -5.48 -6.40
CA ASP A 149 18.49 -4.32 -6.93
C ASP A 149 19.04 -3.44 -5.79
N TYR A 150 18.34 -3.40 -4.66
CA TYR A 150 18.72 -2.66 -3.45
C TYR A 150 18.34 -3.48 -2.21
N ILE A 151 19.16 -3.42 -1.16
CA ILE A 151 19.00 -4.24 0.05
C ILE A 151 19.17 -3.35 1.28
N ILE A 152 18.14 -3.29 2.13
CA ILE A 152 18.30 -2.69 3.46
C ILE A 152 19.13 -3.62 4.33
N GLN A 153 20.20 -3.09 4.93
CA GLN A 153 20.95 -3.82 5.93
C GLN A 153 20.14 -3.92 7.23
N SER A 154 20.01 -5.12 7.79
CA SER A 154 19.26 -5.34 9.03
C SER A 154 19.82 -4.57 10.24
N SER A 155 21.07 -4.11 10.19
CA SER A 155 21.69 -3.26 11.21
C SER A 155 21.18 -1.82 11.22
N THR A 156 20.62 -1.34 10.11
CA THR A 156 20.01 0.00 9.98
C THR A 156 18.49 -0.04 10.13
N ILE A 157 17.95 -1.12 10.71
CA ILE A 157 16.57 -1.15 11.20
C ILE A 157 16.46 -0.03 12.22
N ARG A 158 15.76 1.05 11.85
CA ARG A 158 15.28 2.00 12.84
C ARG A 158 14.50 1.14 13.83
N LYS A 159 14.79 1.23 15.13
CA LYS A 159 13.88 0.70 16.17
C LYS A 159 12.64 1.58 16.09
N LEU A 160 11.80 1.31 15.09
CA LEU A 160 10.65 2.12 14.77
C LEU A 160 9.68 1.79 15.91
N PRO A 161 9.36 2.74 16.79
CA PRO A 161 8.25 2.52 17.69
C PRO A 161 7.05 2.28 16.77
N MET A 162 6.53 1.05 16.74
CA MET A 162 5.17 0.90 16.25
C MET A 162 4.36 1.83 17.15
N ILE A 163 3.69 2.81 16.55
CA ILE A 163 2.68 3.60 17.25
C ILE A 163 1.42 2.73 17.45
N SER A 164 1.55 1.40 17.39
CA SER A 164 0.71 0.54 18.21
C SER A 164 0.92 1.02 19.64
N ILE A 165 -0.14 1.55 20.23
CA ILE A 165 -0.27 1.73 21.68
C ILE A 165 0.54 0.62 22.33
N SER A 166 1.65 0.98 22.98
CA SER A 166 2.58 0.02 23.56
C SER A 166 1.78 -1.08 24.26
N GLU A 167 2.18 -2.35 24.13
CA GLU A 167 1.53 -3.48 24.82
C GLU A 167 1.28 -3.13 26.31
N ASP A 168 2.19 -2.34 26.88
CA ASP A 168 2.12 -1.67 28.17
C ASP A 168 0.89 -0.75 28.39
N ASN A 169 0.49 0.10 27.44
CA ASN A 169 -0.62 1.06 27.60
C ASN A 169 -2.02 0.42 27.51
N LEU A 170 -2.17 -0.69 26.78
CA LEU A 170 -3.42 -1.48 26.77
C LEU A 170 -3.59 -2.29 28.07
N ILE A 171 -2.49 -2.64 28.74
CA ILE A 171 -2.48 -3.34 30.02
C ILE A 171 -2.49 -2.36 31.21
N LYS A 172 -1.89 -1.17 31.09
CA LYS A 172 -1.79 -0.16 32.16
C LYS A 172 -3.03 0.72 32.34
N LYS A 173 -3.98 0.72 31.39
CA LYS A 173 -5.17 1.61 31.48
C LYS A 173 -6.21 1.18 32.52
N THR A 174 -6.06 -0.01 33.11
CA THR A 174 -6.88 -0.48 34.23
C THR A 174 -6.03 -1.43 35.08
N GLU A 175 -6.17 -1.39 36.41
CA GLU A 175 -5.64 -2.46 37.27
C GLU A 175 -6.36 -3.77 36.91
N VAL A 176 -5.81 -4.50 35.94
CA VAL A 176 -6.48 -5.66 35.35
C VAL A 176 -6.59 -6.76 36.40
N THR A 177 -7.82 -7.13 36.73
CA THR A 177 -8.12 -8.19 37.69
C THR A 177 -7.55 -9.54 37.22
N LEU A 178 -7.29 -10.46 38.14
CA LEU A 178 -6.78 -11.81 37.83
C LEU A 178 -7.68 -12.56 36.82
N ILE A 179 -9.00 -12.31 36.89
CA ILE A 179 -10.01 -12.87 35.99
C ILE A 179 -9.87 -12.31 34.57
N GLU A 180 -9.66 -11.00 34.43
CA GLU A 180 -9.45 -10.39 33.11
C GLU A 180 -8.18 -10.91 32.44
N ARG A 181 -7.10 -11.17 33.20
CA ARG A 181 -5.89 -11.82 32.67
C ARG A 181 -6.18 -13.23 32.16
N LEU A 182 -7.02 -14.01 32.86
CA LEU A 182 -7.39 -15.37 32.48
C LEU A 182 -8.12 -15.41 31.11
N PHE A 183 -8.98 -14.43 30.83
CA PHE A 183 -9.67 -14.32 29.53
C PHE A 183 -8.88 -13.54 28.48
N HIS A 184 -7.87 -12.76 28.89
CA HIS A 184 -7.12 -11.89 27.99
C HIS A 184 -6.22 -12.68 27.02
N TYR A 185 -5.41 -13.61 27.52
CA TYR A 185 -4.49 -14.37 26.65
C TYR A 185 -5.21 -15.32 25.68
N PRO A 186 -6.25 -16.09 26.09
CA PRO A 186 -7.01 -16.91 25.15
C PRO A 186 -7.70 -16.08 24.07
N SER A 187 -8.25 -14.91 24.42
CA SER A 187 -8.85 -14.02 23.43
C SER A 187 -7.82 -13.39 22.48
N LEU A 188 -6.59 -13.13 22.93
CA LEU A 188 -5.49 -12.74 22.05
C LEU A 188 -5.11 -13.86 21.08
N LEU A 189 -4.94 -15.09 21.58
CA LEU A 189 -4.66 -16.24 20.72
C LEU A 189 -5.77 -16.44 19.67
N LEU A 190 -7.03 -16.35 20.09
CA LEU A 190 -8.16 -16.43 19.17
C LEU A 190 -8.12 -15.26 18.16
N GLY A 191 -7.86 -14.03 18.62
CA GLY A 191 -7.66 -12.85 17.77
C GLY A 191 -6.54 -13.04 16.75
N TYR A 192 -5.41 -13.63 17.16
CA TYR A 192 -4.30 -13.96 16.30
C TYR A 192 -4.68 -14.99 15.22
N ILE A 193 -5.44 -16.03 15.58
CA ILE A 193 -5.96 -16.99 14.60
C ILE A 193 -6.90 -16.25 13.63
N CYS A 194 -7.85 -15.50 14.17
CA CYS A 194 -8.84 -14.73 13.42
C CYS A 194 -8.20 -13.77 12.40
N ILE A 195 -7.22 -12.96 12.82
CA ILE A 195 -6.56 -11.99 11.94
C ILE A 195 -5.76 -12.69 10.83
N ASN A 196 -5.09 -13.80 11.13
CA ASN A 196 -4.29 -14.55 10.15
C ASN A 196 -5.14 -15.43 9.22
N VAL A 197 -6.34 -15.82 9.63
CA VAL A 197 -7.24 -16.65 8.82
C VAL A 197 -8.16 -15.80 7.95
N PHE A 198 -8.81 -14.77 8.50
CA PHE A 198 -9.75 -13.93 7.74
C PHE A 198 -9.35 -12.45 7.70
N GLY A 199 -8.90 -11.88 8.82
CA GLY A 199 -8.79 -10.43 8.94
C GLY A 199 -7.87 -9.79 7.90
N ARG A 200 -6.64 -10.29 7.76
CA ARG A 200 -5.67 -9.81 6.76
C ARG A 200 -6.17 -9.99 5.33
N ARG A 201 -6.92 -11.07 5.05
CA ARG A 201 -7.47 -11.36 3.71
C ARG A 201 -8.58 -10.40 3.31
N LEU A 202 -9.43 -10.01 4.26
CA LEU A 202 -10.47 -9.00 4.05
C LEU A 202 -9.89 -7.59 3.96
N MET A 203 -8.84 -7.32 4.74
CA MET A 203 -8.18 -6.02 4.77
C MET A 203 -7.27 -5.78 3.56
N PHE A 204 -6.68 -6.84 3.00
CA PHE A 204 -5.77 -6.78 1.84
C PHE A 204 -6.13 -7.83 0.78
N PRO A 205 -7.32 -7.74 0.17
CA PRO A 205 -7.79 -8.70 -0.82
C PRO A 205 -6.86 -8.83 -2.03
N GLY A 206 -6.11 -7.78 -2.41
CA GLY A 206 -5.14 -7.86 -3.52
C GLY A 206 -4.00 -8.88 -3.32
N SER A 207 -3.74 -9.31 -2.07
CA SER A 207 -2.78 -10.38 -1.76
C SER A 207 -3.31 -11.80 -2.00
N LEU A 208 -4.61 -11.94 -2.25
CA LEU A 208 -5.24 -13.24 -2.49
C LEU A 208 -4.85 -13.78 -3.86
N GLN A 209 -4.47 -15.05 -3.92
CA GLN A 209 -4.06 -15.72 -5.17
C GLN A 209 -5.16 -15.68 -6.25
N ILE A 210 -6.43 -15.76 -5.85
CA ILE A 210 -7.58 -15.69 -6.77
C ILE A 210 -7.68 -14.29 -7.38
N ILE A 211 -7.63 -13.24 -6.56
CA ILE A 211 -7.71 -11.85 -7.03
C ILE A 211 -6.51 -11.53 -7.92
N ARG A 212 -5.29 -11.91 -7.49
CA ARG A 212 -4.08 -11.80 -8.32
C ARG A 212 -4.23 -12.49 -9.68
N HIS A 213 -4.86 -13.66 -9.72
CA HIS A 213 -5.09 -14.36 -10.98
C HIS A 213 -6.08 -13.60 -11.88
N MET A 214 -7.17 -13.08 -11.30
CA MET A 214 -8.19 -12.31 -12.02
C MET A 214 -7.65 -10.98 -12.55
N THR A 215 -6.78 -10.30 -11.80
CA THR A 215 -6.21 -9.00 -12.20
C THR A 215 -4.98 -9.13 -13.09
N ASN A 216 -4.40 -10.32 -13.24
CA ASN A 216 -3.10 -10.53 -13.89
C ASN A 216 -3.01 -9.89 -15.29
N ARG A 217 -4.07 -9.96 -16.10
CA ARG A 217 -4.06 -9.33 -17.44
C ARG A 217 -3.96 -7.81 -17.35
N ALA A 218 -4.79 -7.19 -16.50
CA ALA A 218 -4.75 -5.75 -16.27
C ALA A 218 -3.39 -5.30 -15.73
N LEU A 219 -2.75 -6.08 -14.84
CA LEU A 219 -1.42 -5.79 -14.34
C LEU A 219 -0.36 -5.85 -15.44
N LEU A 220 -0.40 -6.85 -16.32
CA LEU A 220 0.52 -6.94 -17.45
C LEU A 220 0.34 -5.77 -18.42
N ASP A 221 -0.91 -5.43 -18.75
CA ASP A 221 -1.22 -4.31 -19.65
C ASP A 221 -0.77 -2.96 -19.04
N GLY A 222 -1.06 -2.74 -17.75
CA GLY A 222 -0.65 -1.55 -17.01
C GLY A 222 0.87 -1.39 -16.90
N ARG A 223 1.59 -2.48 -16.55
CA ARG A 223 3.06 -2.48 -16.52
C ARG A 223 3.65 -2.22 -17.90
N THR A 224 3.04 -2.76 -18.95
CA THR A 224 3.45 -2.50 -20.33
C THR A 224 3.33 -1.04 -20.68
N ASN A 225 2.21 -0.40 -20.33
CA ASN A 225 2.03 1.02 -20.56
C ASN A 225 3.13 1.85 -19.87
N LEU A 226 3.44 1.54 -18.60
CA LEU A 226 4.51 2.22 -17.87
C LEU A 226 5.89 2.05 -18.55
N ILE A 227 6.26 0.81 -18.91
CA ILE A 227 7.58 0.52 -19.49
C ILE A 227 7.71 1.08 -20.92
N VAL A 228 6.69 0.90 -21.76
CA VAL A 228 6.76 1.26 -23.19
C VAL A 228 6.46 2.73 -23.41
N SER A 229 5.40 3.26 -22.81
CA SER A 229 4.95 4.65 -23.05
C SER A 229 5.75 5.65 -22.21
N TYR A 230 6.07 5.30 -20.95
CA TYR A 230 6.73 6.21 -20.00
C TYR A 230 8.18 5.83 -19.68
N ARG A 231 8.75 4.84 -20.39
CA ARG A 231 10.15 4.38 -20.21
C ARG A 231 10.48 4.03 -18.76
N ALA A 232 9.49 3.50 -18.05
CA ALA A 232 9.62 3.17 -16.64
C ALA A 232 10.69 2.08 -16.42
N LYS A 233 11.41 2.17 -15.31
CA LYS A 233 12.42 1.21 -14.88
C LYS A 233 11.92 0.43 -13.66
N ARG A 234 11.98 -0.89 -13.73
CA ARG A 234 11.52 -1.78 -12.66
C ARG A 234 12.68 -2.18 -11.76
N TYR A 235 12.42 -2.29 -10.47
CA TYR A 235 13.42 -2.66 -9.46
C TYR A 235 12.82 -3.59 -8.40
N LEU A 236 13.63 -4.49 -7.88
CA LEU A 236 13.26 -5.36 -6.75
C LEU A 236 14.01 -4.92 -5.50
N LEU A 237 13.30 -4.43 -4.49
CA LEU A 237 13.91 -3.97 -3.23
C LEU A 237 13.81 -5.07 -2.18
N ARG A 238 14.84 -5.26 -1.36
CA ARG A 238 14.77 -6.16 -0.19
C ARG A 238 14.66 -5.36 1.10
N THR A 239 13.57 -5.58 1.82
CA THR A 239 13.25 -4.95 3.09
C THR A 239 14.06 -5.54 4.25
N ALA A 240 14.02 -4.86 5.39
CA ALA A 240 14.67 -5.29 6.62
C ALA A 240 14.24 -6.68 7.14
N ASP A 241 12.96 -7.04 6.97
CA ASP A 241 12.40 -8.34 7.33
C ASP A 241 12.58 -9.41 6.23
N GLY A 242 13.30 -9.07 5.16
CA GLY A 242 13.67 -9.99 4.09
C GLY A 242 12.62 -10.19 3.01
N ASN A 243 11.51 -9.43 3.05
CA ASN A 243 10.57 -9.37 1.94
C ASN A 243 11.20 -8.69 0.71
N HIS A 244 10.71 -9.08 -0.46
CA HIS A 244 11.09 -8.53 -1.75
C HIS A 244 9.92 -7.71 -2.28
N ILE A 245 10.15 -6.44 -2.59
CA ILE A 245 9.12 -5.48 -2.99
C ILE A 245 9.34 -5.10 -4.45
N ASP A 246 8.36 -5.40 -5.27
CA ASP A 246 8.33 -5.04 -6.69
C ASP A 246 7.98 -3.56 -6.84
N THR A 247 8.87 -2.81 -7.48
CA THR A 247 8.77 -1.36 -7.62
C THR A 247 9.01 -0.93 -9.05
N ILE A 248 8.46 0.22 -9.41
CA ILE A 248 8.66 0.81 -10.73
C ILE A 248 8.84 2.32 -10.62
N PHE A 249 9.82 2.84 -11.36
CA PHE A 249 10.18 4.26 -11.37
C PHE A 249 9.98 4.86 -12.76
N VAL A 250 9.22 5.94 -12.82
CA VAL A 250 9.07 6.80 -13.99
C VAL A 250 9.86 8.08 -13.75
N ASN A 251 10.93 8.27 -14.51
CA ASN A 251 11.74 9.48 -14.45
C ASN A 251 11.18 10.53 -15.41
N GLN A 252 10.79 11.69 -14.88
CA GLN A 252 10.33 12.83 -15.66
C GLN A 252 11.20 14.07 -15.52
N CYS A 253 12.50 13.97 -15.19
CA CYS A 253 13.37 15.15 -15.04
C CYS A 253 13.39 16.14 -16.23
N SER A 254 12.87 15.77 -17.41
CA SER A 254 12.69 16.67 -18.54
C SER A 254 11.46 17.58 -18.48
N THR A 255 10.53 17.34 -17.54
CA THR A 255 9.34 18.18 -17.31
C THR A 255 9.61 19.20 -16.20
N ASP A 256 8.76 20.23 -16.11
CA ASP A 256 8.86 21.27 -15.09
C ASP A 256 8.73 20.72 -13.66
N ASN A 257 7.90 19.68 -13.48
CA ASN A 257 7.64 19.05 -12.19
C ASN A 257 8.56 17.85 -11.89
N GLY A 258 9.43 17.47 -12.84
CA GLY A 258 10.21 16.23 -12.81
C GLY A 258 11.20 16.09 -11.66
N GLN A 259 11.60 17.20 -11.05
CA GLN A 259 12.51 17.24 -9.89
C GLN A 259 11.84 16.78 -8.59
N ILE A 260 10.50 16.77 -8.56
CA ILE A 260 9.72 16.30 -7.42
C ILE A 260 9.36 14.84 -7.67
N LEU A 261 9.64 14.00 -6.68
CA LEU A 261 9.26 12.59 -6.67
C LEU A 261 7.94 12.41 -5.95
N ILE A 262 6.99 11.77 -6.62
CA ILE A 262 5.77 11.26 -5.99
C ILE A 262 5.95 9.78 -5.69
N ILE A 263 5.86 9.39 -4.42
CA ILE A 263 5.79 7.97 -4.04
C ILE A 263 4.32 7.62 -3.80
N THR A 264 3.81 6.62 -4.52
CA THR A 264 2.40 6.25 -4.44
C THR A 264 2.14 5.09 -3.46
N CYS A 265 1.13 5.24 -2.62
CA CYS A 265 0.66 4.24 -1.66
C CYS A 265 -0.77 3.82 -2.02
N GLU A 266 -0.91 2.63 -2.60
CA GLU A 266 -2.14 2.18 -3.28
C GLU A 266 -3.30 1.77 -2.35
N GLY A 267 -4.45 1.37 -2.90
CA GLY A 267 -5.57 0.81 -2.12
C GLY A 267 -5.33 -0.63 -1.64
N ASN A 268 -6.34 -1.22 -0.98
CA ASN A 268 -6.30 -2.59 -0.43
C ASN A 268 -6.41 -3.71 -1.49
N ALA A 269 -6.82 -3.35 -2.70
CA ALA A 269 -6.72 -4.15 -3.92
C ALA A 269 -6.01 -3.37 -5.04
N GLY A 270 -5.29 -2.30 -4.68
CA GLY A 270 -4.56 -1.47 -5.62
C GLY A 270 -3.17 -2.05 -5.90
N PHE A 271 -2.70 -1.80 -7.12
CA PHE A 271 -1.39 -2.21 -7.61
C PHE A 271 -0.79 -1.04 -8.39
N TYR A 272 0.52 -0.86 -8.34
CA TYR A 272 1.16 0.29 -9.02
C TYR A 272 0.86 0.30 -10.53
N GLU A 273 0.63 -0.88 -11.12
CA GLU A 273 0.39 -1.04 -12.56
C GLU A 273 -0.90 -0.37 -13.04
N VAL A 274 -1.92 -0.30 -12.19
CA VAL A 274 -3.29 0.11 -12.56
C VAL A 274 -3.90 1.09 -11.55
N GLY A 275 -3.11 1.54 -10.58
CA GLY A 275 -3.55 2.32 -9.45
C GLY A 275 -3.36 3.82 -9.63
N CYS A 276 -3.04 4.50 -8.54
CA CYS A 276 -3.01 5.96 -8.48
C CYS A 276 -1.74 6.59 -9.10
N MET A 277 -0.80 5.79 -9.63
CA MET A 277 0.41 6.28 -10.31
C MET A 277 0.14 7.18 -11.52
N MET A 278 -0.94 6.96 -12.27
CA MET A 278 -1.13 7.67 -13.53
C MET A 278 -1.36 9.17 -13.33
N THR A 279 -2.12 9.56 -12.29
CA THR A 279 -2.44 10.95 -11.99
C THR A 279 -1.18 11.84 -11.83
N PRO A 280 -0.19 11.49 -10.99
CA PRO A 280 1.05 12.27 -10.90
C PRO A 280 1.94 12.16 -12.15
N ILE A 281 1.90 11.04 -12.89
CA ILE A 281 2.64 10.92 -14.16
C ILE A 281 2.08 11.92 -15.18
N ASP A 282 0.77 11.97 -15.35
CA ASP A 282 0.10 12.91 -16.26
C ASP A 282 0.29 14.37 -15.80
N ALA A 283 0.44 14.59 -14.49
CA ALA A 283 0.83 15.88 -13.91
C ALA A 283 2.31 16.25 -14.10
N GLY A 284 3.09 15.41 -14.79
CA GLY A 284 4.48 15.65 -15.15
C GLY A 284 5.48 15.39 -14.02
N TYR A 285 5.11 14.72 -12.94
CA TYR A 285 6.06 14.41 -11.86
C TYR A 285 6.87 13.15 -12.17
N SER A 286 8.05 13.04 -11.55
CA SER A 286 8.71 11.74 -11.40
C SER A 286 7.92 10.90 -10.39
N VAL A 287 7.73 9.60 -10.66
CA VAL A 287 6.85 8.75 -9.83
C VAL A 287 7.50 7.42 -9.51
N LEU A 288 7.49 7.03 -8.24
CA LEU A 288 7.92 5.72 -7.75
C LEU A 288 6.73 4.97 -7.17
N GLY A 289 6.32 3.90 -7.84
CA GLY A 289 5.26 3.01 -7.40
C GLY A 289 5.83 1.71 -6.84
N TRP A 290 5.07 1.09 -5.95
CA TRP A 290 5.46 -0.17 -5.32
C TRP A 290 4.25 -1.03 -5.02
N ASN A 291 4.43 -2.35 -5.07
CA ASN A 291 3.42 -3.32 -4.70
C ASN A 291 3.66 -3.78 -3.25
N ARG A 292 2.60 -3.75 -2.45
CA ARG A 292 2.59 -4.18 -1.03
C ARG A 292 3.10 -5.61 -0.83
N PRO A 293 3.52 -5.99 0.38
CA PRO A 293 3.79 -7.39 0.71
C PRO A 293 2.66 -8.33 0.25
N GLY A 294 3.01 -9.33 -0.56
CA GLY A 294 2.07 -10.30 -1.13
C GLY A 294 1.28 -9.83 -2.37
N PHE A 295 1.48 -8.60 -2.85
CA PHE A 295 0.82 -8.06 -4.05
C PHE A 295 1.73 -8.18 -5.28
N GLY A 296 1.15 -8.41 -6.45
CA GLY A 296 1.91 -8.49 -7.71
C GLY A 296 3.04 -9.52 -7.63
N GLU A 297 4.27 -9.08 -7.90
CA GLU A 297 5.49 -9.88 -7.74
C GLU A 297 6.22 -9.64 -6.41
N SER A 298 5.66 -8.85 -5.50
CA SER A 298 6.18 -8.71 -4.13
C SER A 298 5.95 -9.98 -3.31
N SER A 299 6.93 -10.33 -2.48
CA SER A 299 6.84 -11.46 -1.55
C SER A 299 6.21 -11.04 -0.22
N GLY A 300 6.11 -11.98 0.71
CA GLY A 300 5.63 -11.71 2.07
C GLY A 300 4.10 -11.77 2.21
N TYR A 301 3.63 -11.32 3.36
CA TYR A 301 2.22 -11.22 3.70
C TYR A 301 1.93 -9.81 4.22
N PRO A 302 0.77 -9.22 3.89
CA PRO A 302 0.45 -7.88 4.34
C PRO A 302 0.11 -7.90 5.84
N ASP A 303 0.90 -7.16 6.60
CA ASP A 303 0.65 -6.79 7.99
C ASP A 303 1.34 -5.47 8.31
N THR A 304 1.04 -4.90 9.47
CA THR A 304 1.52 -3.58 9.87
C THR A 304 3.04 -3.47 9.78
N LEU A 305 3.78 -4.47 10.25
CA LEU A 305 5.24 -4.45 10.26
C LEU A 305 5.82 -4.57 8.83
N SER A 306 5.29 -5.50 8.04
CA SER A 306 5.74 -5.70 6.66
C SER A 306 5.43 -4.48 5.78
N GLU A 307 4.30 -3.82 6.01
CA GLU A 307 3.91 -2.57 5.34
C GLU A 307 4.89 -1.44 5.63
N ILE A 308 5.22 -1.19 6.90
CA ILE A 308 6.16 -0.11 7.26
C ILE A 308 7.58 -0.40 6.79
N ASN A 309 8.02 -1.66 6.87
CA ASN A 309 9.33 -2.07 6.35
C ASN A 309 9.43 -1.90 4.83
N SER A 310 8.31 -2.08 4.13
CA SER A 310 8.24 -1.93 2.67
C SER A 310 8.34 -0.47 2.25
N ILE A 311 7.53 0.42 2.85
CA ILE A 311 7.59 1.84 2.52
C ILE A 311 8.91 2.48 2.98
N ASP A 312 9.53 2.03 4.08
CA ASP A 312 10.88 2.45 4.47
C ASP A 312 11.92 2.05 3.40
N ALA A 313 11.81 0.85 2.82
CA ALA A 313 12.68 0.42 1.72
C ALA A 313 12.54 1.31 0.48
N VAL A 314 11.31 1.64 0.13
CA VAL A 314 10.99 2.52 -1.00
C VAL A 314 11.53 3.92 -0.78
N MET A 315 11.36 4.48 0.43
CA MET A 315 11.89 5.79 0.80
C MET A 315 13.42 5.84 0.75
N ARG A 316 14.10 4.86 1.34
CA ARG A 316 15.56 4.81 1.32
C ARG A 316 16.10 4.60 -0.08
N TYR A 317 15.47 3.74 -0.87
CA TYR A 317 15.83 3.57 -2.27
C TYR A 317 15.71 4.89 -3.05
N ALA A 318 14.64 5.66 -2.82
CA ALA A 318 14.46 6.96 -3.45
C ALA A 318 15.57 7.97 -3.08
N ILE A 319 16.04 7.96 -1.83
CA ILE A 319 17.05 8.89 -1.33
C ILE A 319 18.46 8.44 -1.71
N GLU A 320 18.79 7.18 -1.45
CA GLU A 320 20.15 6.64 -1.54
C GLU A 320 20.54 6.27 -2.98
N GLU A 321 19.61 5.71 -3.76
CA GLU A 321 19.89 5.22 -5.12
C GLU A 321 19.31 6.10 -6.22
N LEU A 322 18.12 6.69 -6.02
CA LEU A 322 17.55 7.64 -6.98
C LEU A 322 17.96 9.10 -6.71
N HIS A 323 18.62 9.37 -5.59
CA HIS A 323 19.20 10.66 -5.21
C HIS A 323 18.20 11.83 -5.11
N PHE A 324 16.94 11.55 -4.79
CA PHE A 324 15.98 12.60 -4.45
C PHE A 324 16.23 13.11 -3.02
N SER A 325 16.29 14.42 -2.85
CA SER A 325 16.29 15.01 -1.51
C SER A 325 14.92 14.83 -0.86
N VAL A 326 14.89 14.62 0.46
CA VAL A 326 13.64 14.35 1.21
C VAL A 326 12.60 15.46 0.99
N ASN A 327 13.03 16.72 0.97
CA ASN A 327 12.18 17.90 0.71
C ASN A 327 11.64 18.02 -0.73
N ASN A 328 12.05 17.14 -1.64
CA ASN A 328 11.48 17.00 -2.98
C ASN A 328 10.65 15.72 -3.13
N ILE A 329 10.37 15.00 -2.04
CA ILE A 329 9.51 13.82 -2.04
C ILE A 329 8.13 14.18 -1.49
N VAL A 330 7.08 13.81 -2.23
CA VAL A 330 5.68 13.86 -1.78
C VAL A 330 5.16 12.43 -1.71
N ILE A 331 4.42 12.10 -0.67
CA ILE A 331 3.73 10.80 -0.59
C ILE A 331 2.27 11.00 -0.98
N PHE A 332 1.84 10.31 -2.03
CA PHE A 332 0.46 10.28 -2.47
C PHE A 332 -0.17 8.94 -2.06
N ALA A 333 -1.22 8.99 -1.25
CA ALA A 333 -1.91 7.81 -0.78
C ALA A 333 -3.37 7.78 -1.21
N TRP A 334 -3.84 6.57 -1.51
CA TRP A 334 -5.25 6.29 -1.72
C TRP A 334 -5.76 5.26 -0.69
N SER A 335 -6.88 5.55 -0.05
CA SER A 335 -7.59 4.61 0.84
C SER A 335 -6.67 4.06 1.96
N ILE A 336 -6.53 2.74 2.08
CA ILE A 336 -5.66 2.10 3.09
C ILE A 336 -4.19 2.51 3.00
N GLY A 337 -3.73 2.98 1.83
CA GLY A 337 -2.38 3.54 1.67
C GLY A 337 -2.11 4.76 2.54
N GLY A 338 -3.15 5.38 3.10
CA GLY A 338 -3.03 6.45 4.08
C GLY A 338 -2.15 6.04 5.27
N TYR A 339 -2.20 4.79 5.71
CA TYR A 339 -1.36 4.32 6.83
C TYR A 339 0.13 4.35 6.50
N SER A 340 0.53 3.76 5.37
CA SER A 340 1.92 3.75 4.91
C SER A 340 2.44 5.19 4.71
N ALA A 341 1.61 6.08 4.19
CA ALA A 341 1.96 7.48 3.97
C ALA A 341 2.08 8.29 5.27
N CYS A 342 1.12 8.18 6.18
CA CYS A 342 1.17 8.87 7.47
C CYS A 342 2.35 8.37 8.31
N TRP A 343 2.62 7.06 8.28
CA TRP A 343 3.79 6.49 8.94
C TRP A 343 5.09 7.07 8.37
N THR A 344 5.18 7.14 7.03
CA THR A 344 6.34 7.72 6.35
C THR A 344 6.56 9.17 6.77
N ALA A 345 5.51 9.99 6.81
CA ALA A 345 5.60 11.38 7.23
C ALA A 345 6.10 11.55 8.67
N VAL A 346 5.70 10.66 9.59
CA VAL A 346 6.20 10.68 10.97
C VAL A 346 7.72 10.43 11.03
N HIS A 347 8.23 9.54 10.18
CA HIS A 347 9.63 9.12 10.19
C HIS A 347 10.54 9.91 9.23
N TYR A 348 9.95 10.65 8.29
CA TYR A 348 10.62 11.52 7.33
C TYR A 348 9.91 12.88 7.37
N GLN A 349 10.10 13.63 8.47
CA GLN A 349 9.36 14.87 8.74
C GLN A 349 9.58 15.96 7.67
N ASP A 350 10.74 15.92 7.00
CA ASP A 350 11.14 16.92 6.00
C ASP A 350 10.60 16.62 4.60
N ILE A 351 9.72 15.61 4.42
CA ILE A 351 9.05 15.41 3.12
C ILE A 351 8.29 16.66 2.72
N ARG A 352 8.20 16.90 1.40
CA ARG A 352 7.50 18.06 0.83
C ARG A 352 6.03 18.12 1.24
N GLY A 353 5.40 16.95 1.43
CA GLY A 353 4.09 16.83 2.05
C GLY A 353 3.35 15.55 1.72
N LEU A 354 2.10 15.48 2.17
CA LEU A 354 1.19 14.38 1.92
C LEU A 354 -0.02 14.79 1.08
N ILE A 355 -0.39 13.92 0.14
CA ILE A 355 -1.65 13.98 -0.60
C ILE A 355 -2.45 12.75 -0.20
N LEU A 356 -3.62 12.93 0.42
CA LEU A 356 -4.37 11.84 1.02
C LEU A 356 -5.77 11.75 0.38
N ASP A 357 -5.93 10.86 -0.58
CA ASP A 357 -7.18 10.65 -1.33
C ASP A 357 -8.01 9.51 -0.74
N ALA A 358 -9.27 9.82 -0.41
CA ALA A 358 -10.25 8.85 0.06
C ALA A 358 -9.77 8.03 1.27
N ILE A 359 -8.99 8.63 2.17
CA ILE A 359 -8.44 7.94 3.32
C ILE A 359 -9.44 7.91 4.49
N PHE A 360 -9.24 6.96 5.40
CA PHE A 360 -9.94 6.90 6.68
C PHE A 360 -9.08 7.45 7.82
N ASP A 361 -9.70 7.68 8.96
CA ASP A 361 -9.09 8.16 10.19
C ASP A 361 -8.49 7.02 11.04
N ASP A 362 -9.25 5.93 11.21
CA ASP A 362 -8.89 4.70 11.92
C ASP A 362 -9.56 3.52 11.23
N VAL A 363 -8.88 2.38 11.12
CA VAL A 363 -9.43 1.17 10.53
C VAL A 363 -10.49 0.51 11.42
N LEU A 364 -10.46 0.73 12.74
CA LEU A 364 -11.35 0.03 13.68
C LEU A 364 -12.84 0.24 13.34
N PRO A 365 -13.35 1.46 13.11
CA PRO A 365 -14.75 1.66 12.76
C PRO A 365 -15.15 0.97 11.45
N LEU A 366 -14.22 0.90 10.48
CA LEU A 366 -14.43 0.16 9.23
C LEU A 366 -14.51 -1.36 9.47
N ALA A 367 -13.64 -1.89 10.32
CA ALA A 367 -13.63 -3.31 10.68
C ALA A 367 -14.89 -3.70 11.46
N GLN A 368 -15.30 -2.89 12.44
CA GLN A 368 -16.52 -3.13 13.22
C GLN A 368 -17.78 -3.08 12.35
N ARG A 369 -17.82 -2.21 11.32
CA ARG A 369 -18.95 -2.17 10.37
C ARG A 369 -19.13 -3.48 9.60
N GLN A 370 -18.05 -4.21 9.35
CA GLN A 370 -18.09 -5.48 8.60
C GLN A 370 -18.35 -6.71 9.49
N MET A 371 -18.39 -6.52 10.82
CA MET A 371 -18.47 -7.62 11.77
C MET A 371 -19.79 -7.56 12.55
N PRO A 372 -20.29 -8.71 13.05
CA PRO A 372 -21.47 -8.71 13.91
C PRO A 372 -21.28 -7.86 15.17
N SER A 373 -22.32 -7.10 15.55
CA SER A 373 -22.27 -6.17 16.69
C SER A 373 -21.88 -6.85 18.01
N PHE A 374 -22.29 -8.10 18.23
CA PHE A 374 -21.93 -8.86 19.43
C PHE A 374 -20.41 -9.09 19.58
N ALA A 375 -19.67 -9.08 18.47
CA ALA A 375 -18.22 -9.29 18.44
C ALA A 375 -17.42 -7.97 18.55
N SER A 376 -18.08 -6.82 18.66
CA SER A 376 -17.43 -5.49 18.54
C SER A 376 -16.22 -5.29 19.44
N LYS A 377 -16.30 -5.67 20.74
CA LYS A 377 -15.17 -5.58 21.69
C LYS A 377 -14.02 -6.53 21.34
N PHE A 378 -14.34 -7.73 20.84
CA PHE A 378 -13.34 -8.69 20.40
C PHE A 378 -12.63 -8.20 19.13
N VAL A 379 -13.38 -7.63 18.18
CA VAL A 379 -12.83 -7.00 16.97
C VAL A 379 -11.92 -5.84 17.35
N GLU A 380 -12.37 -4.97 18.26
CA GLU A 380 -11.55 -3.87 18.78
C GLU A 380 -10.22 -4.37 19.34
N LYS A 381 -10.26 -5.32 20.27
CA LYS A 381 -9.04 -5.90 20.84
C LYS A 381 -8.15 -6.52 19.76
N THR A 382 -8.72 -7.28 18.83
CA THR A 382 -7.96 -7.96 17.77
C THR A 382 -7.28 -6.97 16.83
N ILE A 383 -8.00 -5.94 16.38
CA ILE A 383 -7.47 -4.89 15.50
C ILE A 383 -6.35 -4.11 16.19
N ARG A 384 -6.57 -3.67 17.44
CA ARG A 384 -5.56 -2.90 18.18
C ARG A 384 -4.26 -3.66 18.42
N TYR A 385 -4.31 -4.98 18.60
CA TYR A 385 -3.11 -5.78 18.83
C TYR A 385 -2.39 -6.18 17.54
N TYR A 386 -3.14 -6.49 16.46
CA TYR A 386 -2.55 -7.17 15.30
C TYR A 386 -2.60 -6.39 13.99
N LEU A 387 -3.39 -5.32 13.91
CA LEU A 387 -3.58 -4.56 12.68
C LEU A 387 -4.04 -3.11 12.96
N ASP A 388 -3.34 -2.40 13.85
CA ASP A 388 -3.72 -1.06 14.28
C ASP A 388 -3.31 0.00 13.23
N LEU A 389 -4.24 0.32 12.33
CA LEU A 389 -4.05 1.34 11.30
C LEU A 389 -4.78 2.62 11.73
N ASN A 390 -4.11 3.47 12.50
CA ASN A 390 -4.66 4.72 13.01
C ASN A 390 -3.96 5.94 12.39
N ASN A 391 -4.57 6.54 11.38
CA ASN A 391 -4.01 7.67 10.65
C ASN A 391 -4.05 8.97 11.46
N ILE A 392 -5.07 9.18 12.31
CA ILE A 392 -5.13 10.38 13.18
C ILE A 392 -3.92 10.42 14.12
N GLN A 393 -3.59 9.31 14.77
CA GLN A 393 -2.46 9.27 15.71
C GLN A 393 -1.15 9.60 15.01
N LEU A 394 -0.94 9.08 13.79
CA LEU A 394 0.23 9.38 12.98
C LEU A 394 0.25 10.84 12.50
N LEU A 395 -0.87 11.36 11.99
CA LEU A 395 -0.95 12.74 11.48
C LEU A 395 -0.74 13.79 12.57
N LYS A 396 -1.12 13.51 13.82
CA LYS A 396 -0.81 14.39 14.97
C LYS A 396 0.69 14.50 15.24
N LEU A 397 1.48 13.49 14.85
CA LEU A 397 2.93 13.48 15.02
C LEU A 397 3.68 14.05 13.81
N TYR A 398 2.97 14.42 12.74
CA TYR A 398 3.56 15.01 11.55
C TYR A 398 3.35 16.52 11.53
N ASN A 399 4.45 17.28 11.44
CA ASN A 399 4.41 18.74 11.41
C ASN A 399 4.33 19.34 10.00
N GLY A 400 4.61 18.55 8.97
CA GLY A 400 4.60 19.04 7.60
C GLY A 400 3.20 19.20 7.00
N PRO A 401 3.14 19.66 5.73
CA PRO A 401 1.89 19.99 5.07
C PRO A 401 1.19 18.75 4.52
N PHE A 402 -0.14 18.77 4.57
CA PHE A 402 -0.97 17.76 3.93
C PHE A 402 -2.30 18.37 3.51
N TYR A 403 -2.94 17.77 2.52
CA TYR A 403 -4.38 17.97 2.30
C TYR A 403 -5.06 16.63 2.04
N LEU A 404 -6.37 16.65 2.24
CA LEU A 404 -7.28 15.55 2.03
C LEU A 404 -8.07 15.78 0.73
N ILE A 405 -8.17 14.75 -0.09
CA ILE A 405 -9.16 14.69 -1.15
C ILE A 405 -10.31 13.82 -0.64
N ARG A 406 -11.44 14.46 -0.37
CA ARG A 406 -12.64 13.78 0.10
C ARG A 406 -13.58 13.53 -1.07
N ARG A 407 -13.80 12.26 -1.35
CA ARG A 407 -14.76 11.81 -2.36
C ARG A 407 -16.17 11.89 -1.81
N THR A 408 -17.02 12.72 -2.41
CA THR A 408 -18.33 13.06 -1.82
C THR A 408 -19.34 11.92 -1.93
N TYR A 409 -19.23 11.05 -2.94
CA TYR A 409 -20.09 9.89 -3.17
C TYR A 409 -19.43 8.55 -2.80
N ASP A 410 -18.39 8.58 -1.97
CA ASP A 410 -17.62 7.40 -1.58
C ASP A 410 -18.46 6.38 -0.79
N GLU A 411 -18.69 5.21 -1.37
CA GLU A 411 -19.47 4.11 -0.81
C GLU A 411 -18.73 3.35 0.31
N ILE A 412 -17.41 3.52 0.41
CA ILE A 412 -16.57 2.87 1.41
C ILE A 412 -16.40 3.79 2.62
N MET A 413 -16.03 5.05 2.39
CA MET A 413 -15.72 6.03 3.42
C MET A 413 -16.96 6.70 4.01
N ASN A 414 -18.07 6.77 3.28
CA ASN A 414 -19.36 7.17 3.87
C ASN A 414 -19.97 5.96 4.60
N PHE A 415 -20.21 6.10 5.90
CA PHE A 415 -20.88 5.03 6.66
C PHE A 415 -22.34 4.84 6.24
N ILE A 416 -23.00 5.95 5.91
CA ILE A 416 -24.33 5.94 5.32
C ILE A 416 -24.18 6.41 3.87
N PRO A 417 -24.44 5.54 2.87
CA PRO A 417 -24.34 5.91 1.47
C PRO A 417 -25.13 7.19 1.15
N GLY A 418 -24.51 8.12 0.42
CA GLY A 418 -25.09 9.41 0.07
C GLY A 418 -25.12 10.46 1.18
N LYS A 419 -24.66 10.15 2.40
CA LYS A 419 -24.58 11.11 3.52
C LYS A 419 -23.14 11.53 3.80
N LEU A 420 -22.74 12.65 3.18
CA LEU A 420 -21.41 13.26 3.30
C LEU A 420 -20.94 13.48 4.75
N ALA A 421 -21.87 13.79 5.66
CA ALA A 421 -21.57 13.98 7.08
C ALA A 421 -20.94 12.74 7.74
N THR A 422 -21.15 11.55 7.17
CA THR A 422 -20.62 10.27 7.67
C THR A 422 -19.32 9.83 7.01
N ASN A 423 -18.71 10.69 6.19
CA ASN A 423 -17.42 10.40 5.56
C ASN A 423 -16.30 10.37 6.60
N ARG A 424 -15.46 9.32 6.60
CA ARG A 424 -14.36 9.18 7.55
C ARG A 424 -13.29 10.26 7.45
N ALA A 425 -13.11 10.92 6.30
CA ALA A 425 -12.20 12.07 6.19
C ALA A 425 -12.61 13.23 7.10
N ASN A 426 -13.90 13.35 7.46
CA ASN A 426 -14.39 14.39 8.37
C ASN A 426 -13.79 14.22 9.77
N GLU A 427 -13.68 12.98 10.26
CA GLU A 427 -13.12 12.67 11.58
C GLU A 427 -11.65 13.06 11.68
N ILE A 428 -10.92 12.98 10.56
CA ILE A 428 -9.53 13.45 10.47
C ILE A 428 -9.50 14.96 10.74
N LEU A 429 -10.33 15.74 10.04
CA LEU A 429 -10.35 17.20 10.22
C LEU A 429 -10.85 17.61 11.61
N PHE A 430 -11.88 16.95 12.13
CA PHE A 430 -12.38 17.18 13.49
C PHE A 430 -11.33 16.90 14.57
N SER A 431 -10.36 16.02 14.28
CA SER A 431 -9.29 15.67 15.22
C SER A 431 -8.01 16.45 15.02
N ILE A 432 -7.64 16.77 13.77
CA ILE A 432 -6.36 17.39 13.44
C ILE A 432 -6.44 18.91 13.54
N LEU A 433 -7.53 19.56 13.10
CA LEU A 433 -7.61 21.02 13.14
C LEU A 433 -7.60 21.57 14.58
N PRO A 434 -8.39 21.04 15.54
CA PRO A 434 -8.29 21.45 16.94
C PRO A 434 -6.95 21.10 17.58
N TYR A 435 -6.30 20.02 17.13
CA TYR A 435 -4.97 19.65 17.62
C TYR A 435 -3.90 20.63 17.11
N ARG A 436 -3.90 20.98 15.82
CA ARG A 436 -2.90 21.91 15.24
C ARG A 436 -3.12 23.35 15.70
N TYR A 437 -4.39 23.76 15.87
CA TYR A 437 -4.80 25.14 16.16
C TYR A 437 -5.70 25.25 17.40
N PRO A 438 -5.20 24.89 18.60
CA PRO A 438 -6.02 24.82 19.80
C PRO A 438 -6.68 26.17 20.18
N PHE A 439 -6.06 27.30 19.85
CA PHE A 439 -6.62 28.62 20.16
C PHE A 439 -7.71 29.08 19.19
N ILE A 440 -7.82 28.47 18.01
CA ILE A 440 -8.91 28.72 17.07
C ILE A 440 -10.15 27.92 17.50
N TYR A 441 -9.98 26.65 17.85
CA TYR A 441 -11.07 25.73 18.17
C TYR A 441 -11.30 25.58 19.69
N ASN A 442 -11.08 26.65 20.47
CA ASN A 442 -11.21 26.62 21.93
C ASN A 442 -12.64 26.83 22.46
N ASN A 443 -13.61 27.08 21.59
CA ASN A 443 -15.02 27.27 21.93
C ASN A 443 -15.91 26.28 21.16
N ASP A 444 -16.90 25.71 21.85
CA ASP A 444 -17.93 24.82 21.31
C ASP A 444 -18.68 25.41 20.11
N GLU A 445 -18.91 26.73 20.08
CA GLU A 445 -19.56 27.39 18.95
C GLU A 445 -18.70 27.32 17.67
N THR A 446 -17.38 27.48 17.80
CA THR A 446 -16.45 27.37 16.67
C THR A 446 -16.30 25.93 16.19
N VAL A 447 -16.29 24.98 17.13
CA VAL A 447 -16.28 23.53 16.81
C VAL A 447 -17.61 23.12 16.13
N THR A 448 -18.73 23.71 16.54
CA THR A 448 -20.03 23.47 15.91
C THR A 448 -20.07 24.04 14.50
N LEU A 449 -19.56 25.26 14.30
CA LEU A 449 -19.40 25.87 12.98
C LEU A 449 -18.51 25.02 12.06
N LEU A 450 -17.38 24.50 12.57
CA LEU A 450 -16.51 23.58 11.85
C LEU A 450 -17.28 22.34 11.36
N LYS A 451 -18.03 21.69 12.26
CA LYS A 451 -18.85 20.51 11.93
C LYS A 451 -19.92 20.84 10.90
N GLN A 452 -20.60 21.98 11.05
CA GLN A 452 -21.60 22.44 10.11
C GLN A 452 -20.99 22.65 8.72
N TYR A 453 -19.83 23.32 8.64
CA TYR A 453 -19.16 23.62 7.37
C TYR A 453 -18.67 22.36 6.66
N ILE A 454 -17.96 21.47 7.36
CA ILE A 454 -17.43 20.22 6.77
C ILE A 454 -18.56 19.33 6.26
N CYS A 455 -19.68 19.24 7.00
CA CYS A 455 -20.83 18.42 6.63
C CYS A 455 -21.76 19.07 5.59
N SER A 456 -21.57 20.35 5.28
CA SER A 456 -22.41 21.09 4.33
C SER A 456 -22.21 20.64 2.88
N LYS A 457 -23.27 20.72 2.08
CA LYS A 457 -23.19 20.52 0.63
C LYS A 457 -22.53 21.73 -0.04
N LYS A 458 -22.03 21.54 -1.27
CA LYS A 458 -21.28 22.53 -2.05
C LYS A 458 -21.86 23.96 -2.04
N ILE A 459 -23.17 24.12 -2.25
CA ILE A 459 -23.83 25.44 -2.27
C ILE A 459 -23.75 26.11 -0.89
N GLN A 460 -24.16 25.41 0.16
CA GLN A 460 -24.13 25.95 1.53
C GLN A 460 -22.70 26.19 2.01
N LYS A 461 -21.76 25.31 1.63
CA LYS A 461 -20.34 25.46 1.91
C LYS A 461 -19.82 26.76 1.26
N LYS A 462 -20.15 27.02 -0.01
CA LYS A 462 -19.81 28.29 -0.67
C LYS A 462 -20.42 29.49 0.06
N THR A 463 -21.70 29.46 0.41
CA THR A 463 -22.34 30.57 1.14
C THR A 463 -21.68 30.85 2.49
N LEU A 464 -21.31 29.81 3.24
CA LEU A 464 -20.59 29.97 4.51
C LEU A 464 -19.17 30.51 4.26
N PHE A 465 -18.47 30.02 3.25
CA PHE A 465 -17.15 30.52 2.89
C PHE A 465 -17.19 32.00 2.51
N ASP A 466 -18.10 32.40 1.63
CA ASP A 466 -18.28 33.81 1.21
C ASP A 466 -18.63 34.72 2.41
N LYS A 467 -19.38 34.19 3.40
CA LYS A 467 -19.74 34.93 4.62
C LYS A 467 -18.55 35.18 5.56
N TYR A 468 -17.68 34.20 5.76
CA TYR A 468 -16.61 34.25 6.76
C TYR A 468 -15.22 34.59 6.17
N CYS A 469 -15.03 34.38 4.87
CA CYS A 469 -13.74 34.47 4.18
C CYS A 469 -13.77 35.49 3.02
N SER A 470 -14.57 36.56 3.10
CA SER A 470 -14.63 37.61 2.07
C SER A 470 -13.27 38.30 1.84
N ASP A 471 -12.46 38.46 2.89
CA ASP A 471 -11.14 39.12 2.82
C ASP A 471 -9.99 38.11 2.95
N ILE A 472 -9.80 37.27 1.93
CA ILE A 472 -8.75 36.23 1.93
C ILE A 472 -7.35 36.84 2.13
N ASP A 473 -7.08 38.00 1.52
CA ASP A 473 -5.77 38.65 1.58
C ASP A 473 -5.38 39.06 3.01
N ILE A 474 -6.35 39.49 3.83
CA ILE A 474 -6.13 39.84 5.24
C ILE A 474 -5.81 38.58 6.05
N LEU A 475 -6.57 37.50 5.84
CA LEU A 475 -6.33 36.22 6.51
C LEU A 475 -4.94 35.67 6.18
N GLN A 476 -4.52 35.77 4.91
CA GLN A 476 -3.22 35.35 4.44
C GLN A 476 -2.09 36.22 5.05
N THR A 477 -2.29 37.54 5.11
CA THR A 477 -1.32 38.47 5.72
C THR A 477 -1.07 38.14 7.20
N LEU A 478 -2.13 37.83 7.96
CA LEU A 478 -2.01 37.44 9.38
C LEU A 478 -1.26 36.11 9.56
N ILE A 479 -1.48 35.15 8.65
CA ILE A 479 -0.75 33.89 8.62
C ILE A 479 0.73 34.15 8.34
N ASP A 480 1.03 34.97 7.34
CA ASP A 480 2.42 35.26 6.95
C ASP A 480 3.16 36.04 8.03
N GLN A 481 2.50 36.97 8.72
CA GLN A 481 3.05 37.62 9.90
C GLN A 481 3.41 36.59 10.98
N TYR A 482 2.51 35.64 11.28
CA TYR A 482 2.79 34.61 12.26
C TYR A 482 3.95 33.70 11.86
N ARG A 483 4.07 33.35 10.56
CA ARG A 483 5.19 32.56 10.03
C ARG A 483 6.53 33.29 10.16
N LEU A 484 6.53 34.62 9.95
CA LEU A 484 7.74 35.45 10.14
C LEU A 484 8.19 35.45 11.61
N GLU A 485 7.25 35.51 12.54
CA GLU A 485 7.52 35.43 13.99
C GLU A 485 7.89 34.00 14.44
N ASN A 486 7.41 32.96 13.73
CA ASN A 486 7.56 31.55 14.08
C ASN A 486 8.07 30.73 12.87
N PRO A 487 9.35 30.88 12.48
CA PRO A 487 9.89 30.25 11.28
C PRO A 487 9.85 28.70 11.34
N ILE A 488 10.07 28.13 12.53
CA ILE A 488 9.99 26.69 12.75
C ILE A 488 8.55 26.30 13.07
N GLY A 489 7.94 25.53 12.18
CA GLY A 489 6.57 25.04 12.35
C GLY A 489 6.52 23.85 13.28
N SER A 490 5.82 24.02 14.40
CA SER A 490 5.50 22.92 15.30
C SER A 490 4.02 22.97 15.65
N TYR A 491 3.36 21.83 15.58
CA TYR A 491 2.00 21.67 16.08
C TYR A 491 2.02 20.94 17.44
N PRO A 492 1.11 21.26 18.38
CA PRO A 492 0.15 22.38 18.36
C PRO A 492 0.83 23.76 18.35
N CYS A 493 0.29 24.71 17.58
CA CYS A 493 0.82 26.08 17.52
C CYS A 493 -0.02 27.08 18.34
N LYS A 494 0.51 28.29 18.54
CA LYS A 494 -0.16 29.37 19.31
C LYS A 494 -0.96 30.35 18.45
N PHE A 495 -1.12 30.05 17.16
CA PHE A 495 -1.89 30.87 16.24
C PHE A 495 -3.33 31.01 16.72
N GLY A 496 -3.83 32.25 16.78
CA GLY A 496 -5.17 32.58 17.27
C GLY A 496 -5.28 32.90 18.76
N LYS A 497 -4.18 32.89 19.52
CA LYS A 497 -4.20 33.19 20.97
C LYS A 497 -4.85 34.54 21.30
N ASN A 498 -4.57 35.57 20.51
CA ASN A 498 -5.05 36.94 20.72
C ASN A 498 -6.24 37.31 19.82
N PHE A 499 -6.78 36.37 19.07
CA PHE A 499 -7.89 36.65 18.16
C PHE A 499 -9.20 36.80 18.92
N SER A 500 -10.02 37.71 18.43
CA SER A 500 -11.43 37.86 18.77
C SER A 500 -12.21 36.60 18.36
N PHE A 501 -13.44 36.49 18.88
CA PHE A 501 -14.31 35.37 18.57
C PHE A 501 -14.64 35.27 17.07
N ASP A 502 -14.90 36.40 16.42
CA ASP A 502 -15.19 36.45 14.98
C ASP A 502 -14.00 35.99 14.13
N GLU A 503 -12.79 36.50 14.42
CA GLU A 503 -11.56 36.09 13.73
C GLU A 503 -11.32 34.58 13.85
N ARG A 504 -11.58 33.98 15.02
CA ARG A 504 -11.48 32.51 15.19
C ARG A 504 -12.47 31.78 14.29
N GLN A 505 -13.70 32.24 14.17
CA GLN A 505 -14.68 31.65 13.25
C GLN A 505 -14.24 31.77 11.79
N ARG A 506 -13.68 32.92 11.39
CA ARG A 506 -13.13 33.12 10.04
C ARG A 506 -12.01 32.13 9.72
N PHE A 507 -11.02 31.99 10.61
CA PHE A 507 -9.94 31.02 10.44
C PHE A 507 -10.40 29.57 10.52
N ALA A 508 -11.42 29.27 11.34
CA ALA A 508 -11.98 27.93 11.43
C ALA A 508 -12.53 27.42 10.09
N ILE A 509 -13.16 28.30 9.30
CA ILE A 509 -13.64 28.02 7.94
C ILE A 509 -12.49 27.99 6.94
N TYR A 510 -11.64 29.02 6.97
CA TYR A 510 -10.51 29.16 6.05
C TYR A 510 -9.57 27.96 6.09
N PHE A 511 -9.22 27.47 7.29
CA PHE A 511 -8.35 26.30 7.41
C PHE A 511 -8.98 25.03 6.84
N VAL A 512 -10.29 24.84 6.89
CA VAL A 512 -10.88 23.66 6.24
C VAL A 512 -10.57 23.67 4.73
N ASP A 513 -10.66 24.82 4.07
CA ASP A 513 -10.39 24.95 2.64
C ASP A 513 -8.91 24.67 2.29
N GLN A 514 -7.98 24.99 3.19
CA GLN A 514 -6.56 24.69 3.02
C GLN A 514 -6.23 23.18 3.16
N TYR A 515 -7.03 22.43 3.92
CA TYR A 515 -6.77 21.01 4.21
C TYR A 515 -7.70 20.05 3.45
N LEU A 516 -8.74 20.53 2.77
CA LEU A 516 -9.80 19.69 2.20
C LEU A 516 -10.19 20.11 0.79
N ILE A 517 -10.05 19.20 -0.16
CA ILE A 517 -10.59 19.31 -1.51
C ILE A 517 -11.72 18.29 -1.66
N ASP A 518 -12.91 18.75 -2.07
CA ASP A 518 -14.04 17.87 -2.36
C ASP A 518 -14.00 17.43 -3.84
N PHE A 519 -14.04 16.12 -4.07
CA PHE A 519 -14.10 15.52 -5.40
C PHE A 519 -15.42 14.73 -5.56
N ASP A 520 -16.23 15.13 -6.54
CA ASP A 520 -17.54 14.53 -6.80
C ASP A 520 -17.40 13.18 -7.52
N ALA A 521 -17.06 12.13 -6.77
CA ALA A 521 -16.81 10.78 -7.29
C ALA A 521 -17.05 9.65 -6.28
N GLN A 522 -17.11 8.41 -6.80
CA GLN A 522 -17.11 7.16 -6.04
C GLN A 522 -15.69 6.75 -5.63
N HIS A 523 -15.56 5.72 -4.77
CA HIS A 523 -14.27 5.35 -4.16
C HIS A 523 -13.19 5.00 -5.20
N CYS A 524 -13.54 4.23 -6.23
CA CYS A 524 -12.59 3.70 -7.23
C CYS A 524 -12.44 4.55 -8.50
N THR A 525 -13.09 5.72 -8.59
CA THR A 525 -12.93 6.60 -9.76
C THR A 525 -11.49 7.13 -9.83
N SER A 526 -10.83 7.11 -10.99
CA SER A 526 -9.48 7.69 -11.09
C SER A 526 -9.48 9.18 -10.73
N LEU A 527 -8.46 9.61 -9.97
CA LEU A 527 -8.32 11.00 -9.58
C LEU A 527 -7.86 11.84 -10.79
N PRO A 528 -8.62 12.87 -11.22
CA PRO A 528 -8.18 13.73 -12.30
C PRO A 528 -6.98 14.59 -11.90
N GLN A 529 -6.12 14.90 -12.86
CA GLN A 529 -4.93 15.73 -12.68
C GLN A 529 -5.22 17.08 -11.99
N CYS A 530 -6.37 17.70 -12.25
CA CYS A 530 -6.72 19.01 -11.68
C CYS A 530 -6.91 19.00 -10.15
N TYR A 531 -7.10 17.83 -9.55
CA TYR A 531 -7.18 17.67 -8.09
C TYR A 531 -5.81 17.35 -7.46
N PHE A 532 -4.78 17.12 -8.27
CA PHE A 532 -3.44 16.79 -7.80
C PHE A 532 -2.61 18.07 -7.62
N CYS A 533 -2.82 18.74 -6.50
CA CYS A 533 -2.06 19.92 -6.10
C CYS A 533 -0.92 19.55 -5.14
N LEU A 534 0.12 20.37 -5.03
CA LEU A 534 1.13 20.19 -3.99
C LEU A 534 0.62 20.77 -2.67
N PRO A 535 0.77 20.04 -1.54
CA PRO A 535 0.44 20.58 -0.23
C PRO A 535 1.40 21.72 0.14
N HIS A 536 0.88 22.77 0.76
CA HIS A 536 1.67 23.86 1.33
C HIS A 536 1.45 23.96 2.83
N ARG A 537 2.43 24.51 3.53
CA ARG A 537 2.33 24.74 4.98
C ARG A 537 1.29 25.82 5.23
N CYS A 538 0.34 25.59 6.15
CA CYS A 538 -0.69 26.57 6.50
C CYS A 538 -0.18 27.65 7.45
N VAL A 539 0.45 27.28 8.57
CA VAL A 539 0.93 28.22 9.62
C VAL A 539 2.31 27.79 10.08
#